data_AF-A0A1Z5KN64-F1
#
_entry.id   AF-A0A1Z5KN64-F1
#
_cell.length_a   1.000
_cell.length_b   1.000
_cell.length_c   1.000
_cell.angle_alpha   90.00
_cell.angle_beta   90.00
_cell.angle_gamma   90.00
#
_symmetry.space_group_name_H-M   'P 1'
#
loop_
_entity.id
_entity.type
_entity.pdbx_description
1 polymer ?
#
loop_
_entity_poly.entity_id
_entity_poly.type
_entity_poly.pdbx_seq_one_letter_code
_entity_poly.pdbx_strand_id
1 'polypeptide(L)'
;MSNPQKKDTNLLLGVIPSKLCKPEQVARWCEGGVTPTYRLQRKPTDLAEFYQYNCRMTIWRDNGTLTYLSPCESNDRPNHERYLSMRFFCEGPIFHITGTTDKAISKTAAFFMTLERTAQEKPFIYMESYSLFYQLHAVGSRCFTNIFKTAPSRLVEFENISLTVKQTIALATRSHPIKLGFWECEFEDGGTAFVEALERRKSSFGSLRFTNNTGFSDDNLKRLLQLDVIDYLELPPLSEELVFLPFSTKVGHLEYEIKTPFLSQSKVESLNIVPKKLSLSMTDHSIDFFPTEPVLRLLRRIAEVGHFAELGFKFSFVAAKSDVPLCVVQEVLQASFSSCNLKVIDLSSGHDFIDWYPNMEFLFQGLKEHKSLRTLKVTDHMMGYFGPDFYHLRRLLSQNRYITVTNEYGEIHTDGMHIDKLYALNRFYRGSLDLALTPLQDRSSLVATALAKSALANFHRTALLLADHTDTLYDLLYCARIFFEA
;
A
#
# COMPACT_ATOMS: atom_id res chain seq x y z
N MET A 1 -21.45 -21.44 56.84
CA MET A 1 -21.80 -20.07 56.39
C MET A 1 -20.59 -19.48 55.69
N SER A 2 -20.57 -19.55 54.37
CA SER A 2 -19.47 -19.07 53.52
C SER A 2 -19.57 -17.55 53.40
N ASN A 3 -18.49 -16.85 53.76
CA ASN A 3 -18.38 -15.40 53.58
C ASN A 3 -18.64 -15.04 52.10
N PRO A 4 -19.50 -14.07 51.78
CA PRO A 4 -19.70 -13.63 50.40
C PRO A 4 -18.36 -13.07 49.89
N GLN A 5 -17.71 -13.82 48.99
CA GLN A 5 -16.49 -13.37 48.32
C GLN A 5 -16.76 -12.00 47.69
N LYS A 6 -15.97 -11.02 48.12
CA LYS A 6 -15.98 -9.66 47.57
C LYS A 6 -15.63 -9.78 46.07
N LYS A 7 -16.65 -9.67 45.22
CA LYS A 7 -16.52 -9.86 43.77
C LYS A 7 -15.55 -8.80 43.26
N ASP A 8 -14.39 -9.23 42.76
CA ASP A 8 -13.41 -8.33 42.16
C ASP A 8 -14.04 -7.71 40.90
N THR A 9 -14.42 -6.44 41.02
CA THR A 9 -15.05 -5.68 39.93
C THR A 9 -14.07 -5.32 38.81
N ASN A 10 -12.77 -5.57 38.99
CA ASN A 10 -11.76 -5.20 38.00
C ASN A 10 -11.60 -6.26 36.90
N LEU A 11 -12.04 -7.50 37.14
CA LEU A 11 -11.94 -8.59 36.17
C LEU A 11 -12.77 -8.27 34.92
N LEU A 12 -12.14 -8.30 33.74
CA LEU A 12 -12.84 -8.13 32.46
C LEU A 12 -13.62 -9.38 32.08
N LEU A 13 -13.03 -10.56 32.28
CA LEU A 13 -13.53 -11.85 31.83
C LEU A 13 -13.81 -12.78 33.02
N GLY A 14 -14.94 -13.49 32.96
CA GLY A 14 -15.25 -14.60 33.85
C GLY A 14 -15.54 -15.86 33.05
N VAL A 15 -14.94 -16.99 33.43
CA VAL A 15 -15.14 -18.28 32.77
C VAL A 15 -16.57 -18.78 33.01
N ILE A 16 -17.24 -19.25 31.96
CA ILE A 16 -18.47 -20.02 32.06
C ILE A 16 -18.05 -21.48 32.30
N PRO A 17 -18.39 -22.09 33.45
CA PRO A 17 -18.05 -23.49 33.70
C PRO A 17 -18.59 -24.39 32.58
N SER A 18 -17.79 -25.34 32.10
CA SER A 18 -18.14 -26.20 30.96
C SER A 18 -19.48 -26.92 31.13
N LYS A 19 -19.80 -27.35 32.35
CA LYS A 19 -21.09 -27.98 32.72
C LYS A 19 -22.31 -27.05 32.64
N LEU A 20 -22.10 -25.73 32.57
CA LEU A 20 -23.13 -24.72 32.45
C LEU A 20 -23.21 -24.11 31.04
N CYS A 21 -22.24 -24.41 30.17
CA CYS A 21 -22.28 -23.98 28.79
C CYS A 21 -23.41 -24.69 28.06
N LYS A 22 -24.31 -23.91 27.44
CA LYS A 22 -25.26 -24.42 26.46
C LYS A 22 -24.51 -24.85 25.18
N PRO A 23 -25.09 -25.73 24.32
CA PRO A 23 -24.44 -26.18 23.10
C PRO A 23 -23.91 -25.06 22.20
N GLU A 24 -24.66 -23.97 22.07
CA GLU A 24 -24.32 -22.76 21.31
C GLU A 24 -23.21 -21.91 21.94
N GLN A 25 -22.92 -22.11 23.23
CA GLN A 25 -21.85 -21.43 23.95
C GLN A 25 -20.53 -22.19 23.91
N VAL A 26 -20.51 -23.44 23.44
CA VAL A 26 -19.30 -24.25 23.39
C VAL A 26 -18.42 -23.78 22.22
N ALA A 27 -17.28 -23.18 22.55
CA ALA A 27 -16.34 -22.68 21.57
C ALA A 27 -15.56 -23.82 20.91
N ARG A 28 -15.74 -23.95 19.59
CA ARG A 28 -15.04 -24.93 18.74
C ARG A 28 -14.19 -24.20 17.72
N TRP A 29 -12.89 -24.47 17.76
CA TRP A 29 -11.91 -24.04 16.78
C TRP A 29 -11.69 -25.13 15.75
N CYS A 30 -11.23 -24.76 14.56
CA CYS A 30 -10.88 -25.73 13.52
C CYS A 30 -9.69 -26.60 13.94
N GLU A 31 -8.63 -25.98 14.46
CA GLU A 31 -7.40 -26.67 14.85
C GLU A 31 -7.25 -26.78 16.37
N GLY A 32 -7.68 -25.76 17.12
CA GLY A 32 -7.53 -25.69 18.57
C GLY A 32 -8.52 -26.53 19.39
N GLY A 33 -9.43 -27.25 18.73
CA GLY A 33 -10.46 -28.06 19.41
C GLY A 33 -11.42 -27.21 20.25
N VAL A 34 -11.77 -27.70 21.45
CA VAL A 34 -12.70 -27.02 22.37
C VAL A 34 -11.93 -26.19 23.38
N THR A 35 -12.29 -24.91 23.52
CA THR A 35 -11.68 -24.00 24.51
C THR A 35 -12.69 -23.47 25.52
N PRO A 36 -12.24 -22.95 26.69
CA PRO A 36 -13.13 -22.29 27.63
C PRO A 36 -13.86 -21.09 27.02
N THR A 37 -15.15 -20.96 27.36
CA THR A 37 -15.97 -19.80 26.99
C THR A 37 -16.04 -18.83 28.16
N TYR A 38 -15.82 -17.56 27.88
CA TYR A 38 -15.82 -16.46 28.84
C TYR A 38 -17.05 -15.58 28.66
N ARG A 39 -17.43 -14.85 29.70
CA ARG A 39 -18.40 -13.75 29.64
C ARG A 39 -17.74 -12.48 30.16
N LEU A 40 -18.03 -11.35 29.51
CA LEU A 40 -17.62 -10.04 29.99
C LEU A 40 -18.30 -9.74 31.33
N GLN A 41 -17.52 -9.48 32.37
CA GLN A 41 -18.03 -9.09 33.69
C GLN A 41 -18.31 -7.59 33.79
N ARG A 42 -17.66 -6.80 32.93
CA ARG A 42 -17.88 -5.37 32.75
C ARG A 42 -17.72 -4.98 31.28
N LYS A 43 -18.11 -3.74 30.95
CA LYS A 43 -17.82 -3.18 29.64
C LYS A 43 -16.31 -2.85 29.56
N PRO A 44 -15.56 -3.40 28.58
CA PRO A 44 -14.20 -2.95 28.31
C PRO A 44 -14.19 -1.46 27.95
N THR A 45 -13.14 -0.76 28.35
CA THR A 45 -12.92 0.65 28.06
C THR A 45 -12.23 0.86 26.72
N ASP A 46 -11.45 -0.12 26.26
CA ASP A 46 -10.84 -0.17 24.93
C ASP A 46 -10.44 -1.59 24.51
N LEU A 47 -9.98 -1.72 23.26
CA LEU A 47 -9.50 -2.98 22.71
C LEU A 47 -8.20 -3.49 23.36
N ALA A 48 -7.41 -2.63 24.02
CA ALA A 48 -6.11 -3.02 24.57
C ALA A 48 -6.24 -3.95 25.77
N GLU A 49 -7.37 -3.91 26.47
CA GLU A 49 -7.65 -4.86 27.56
C GLU A 49 -7.71 -6.32 27.11
N PHE A 50 -7.89 -6.59 25.81
CA PHE A 50 -7.86 -7.94 25.25
C PHE A 50 -6.44 -8.39 24.87
N TYR A 51 -5.50 -7.47 24.68
CA TYR A 51 -4.15 -7.81 24.19
C TYR A 51 -3.33 -8.57 25.23
N GLN A 52 -3.56 -8.30 26.53
CA GLN A 52 -2.85 -8.94 27.62
C GLN A 52 -3.01 -10.46 27.68
N TYR A 53 -4.04 -11.02 27.02
CA TYR A 53 -4.32 -12.43 27.14
C TYR A 53 -3.51 -13.30 26.18
N ASN A 54 -3.03 -12.74 25.05
CA ASN A 54 -2.22 -13.40 24.00
C ASN A 54 -2.47 -14.92 23.80
N CYS A 55 -3.73 -15.35 23.86
CA CYS A 55 -4.12 -16.74 23.78
C CYS A 55 -5.49 -16.87 23.12
N ARG A 56 -5.77 -18.07 22.59
CA ARG A 56 -7.07 -18.39 22.01
C ARG A 56 -8.11 -18.36 23.11
N MET A 57 -9.11 -17.51 22.95
CA MET A 57 -10.22 -17.42 23.88
C MET A 57 -11.50 -17.07 23.18
N THR A 58 -12.61 -17.31 23.86
CA THR A 58 -13.93 -17.10 23.26
C THR A 58 -14.86 -16.39 24.22
N ILE A 59 -15.52 -15.33 23.76
CA ILE A 59 -16.40 -14.50 24.57
C ILE A 59 -17.85 -14.69 24.13
N TRP A 60 -18.68 -15.24 25.02
CA TRP A 60 -20.12 -15.26 24.85
C TRP A 60 -20.75 -13.90 25.19
N ARG A 61 -21.67 -13.46 24.35
CA ARG A 61 -22.41 -12.20 24.50
C ARG A 61 -23.89 -12.46 24.68
N ASP A 62 -24.56 -11.56 25.40
CA ASP A 62 -25.98 -11.69 25.76
C ASP A 62 -26.92 -11.62 24.55
N ASN A 63 -26.45 -11.13 23.40
CA ASN A 63 -27.19 -11.15 22.13
C ASN A 63 -27.04 -12.47 21.35
N GLY A 64 -26.49 -13.52 21.97
CA GLY A 64 -26.39 -14.85 21.36
C GLY A 64 -25.24 -15.00 20.36
N THR A 65 -24.23 -14.12 20.41
CA THR A 65 -23.03 -14.25 19.58
C THR A 65 -21.87 -14.79 20.39
N LEU A 66 -20.97 -15.47 19.71
CA LEU A 66 -19.72 -15.98 20.26
C LEU A 66 -18.56 -15.32 19.50
N THR A 67 -17.66 -14.65 20.24
CA THR A 67 -16.50 -13.96 19.65
C THR A 67 -15.22 -14.70 20.00
N TYR A 68 -14.60 -15.27 19.00
CA TYR A 68 -13.31 -15.95 19.06
C TYR A 68 -12.21 -14.91 18.91
N LEU A 69 -11.30 -14.86 19.88
CA LEU A 69 -10.10 -14.02 19.81
C LEU A 69 -8.90 -14.93 19.52
N SER A 70 -8.33 -14.74 18.35
CA SER A 70 -7.13 -15.43 17.88
C SER A 70 -5.93 -14.47 17.96
N PRO A 71 -4.75 -14.91 18.41
CA PRO A 71 -3.53 -14.13 18.24
C PRO A 71 -3.28 -13.76 16.76
N CYS A 72 -2.58 -12.64 16.52
CA CYS A 72 -2.29 -12.13 15.17
C CYS A 72 -1.70 -13.19 14.21
N GLU A 73 -0.83 -14.05 14.73
CA GLU A 73 -0.11 -15.08 13.95
C GLU A 73 -0.86 -16.41 13.85
N SER A 74 -2.04 -16.50 14.46
CA SER A 74 -2.81 -17.74 14.52
C SER A 74 -3.82 -17.79 13.37
N ASN A 75 -3.61 -18.75 12.47
CA ASN A 75 -4.53 -19.08 11.38
C ASN A 75 -5.76 -19.88 11.84
N ASP A 76 -5.83 -20.22 13.13
CA ASP A 76 -6.96 -20.95 13.69
C ASP A 76 -8.21 -20.07 13.67
N ARG A 77 -9.33 -20.69 13.30
CA ARG A 77 -10.61 -20.02 13.04
C ARG A 77 -11.75 -20.78 13.69
N PRO A 78 -12.93 -20.15 13.87
CA PRO A 78 -14.08 -20.86 14.39
C PRO A 78 -14.43 -22.04 13.48
N ASN A 79 -14.74 -23.20 14.05
CA ASN A 79 -15.30 -24.33 13.32
C ASN A 79 -16.79 -24.07 13.02
N HIS A 80 -17.03 -23.03 12.23
CA HIS A 80 -18.33 -22.55 11.79
C HIS A 80 -18.21 -22.08 10.35
N GLU A 81 -19.19 -22.43 9.53
CA GLU A 81 -19.22 -22.05 8.11
C GLU A 81 -19.43 -20.54 7.93
N ARG A 82 -19.96 -19.84 8.94
CA ARG A 82 -20.36 -18.43 8.84
C ARG A 82 -19.90 -17.61 10.04
N TYR A 83 -19.00 -16.66 9.78
CA TYR A 83 -18.53 -15.68 10.76
C TYR A 83 -18.01 -14.41 10.07
N LEU A 84 -17.96 -13.33 10.85
CA LEU A 84 -17.30 -12.08 10.49
C LEU A 84 -15.96 -11.99 11.22
N SER A 85 -14.87 -11.83 10.48
CA SER A 85 -13.54 -11.56 11.00
C SER A 85 -13.29 -10.06 11.04
N MET A 86 -12.66 -9.58 12.11
CA MET A 86 -12.22 -8.20 12.23
C MET A 86 -10.81 -8.11 12.77
N ARG A 87 -9.99 -7.28 12.13
CA ARG A 87 -8.63 -6.95 12.54
C ARG A 87 -8.48 -5.44 12.61
N PHE A 88 -8.00 -4.92 13.74
CA PHE A 88 -7.86 -3.47 13.96
C PHE A 88 -6.42 -2.95 13.76
N PHE A 89 -5.44 -3.84 13.59
CA PHE A 89 -4.03 -3.56 13.31
C PHE A 89 -3.28 -4.87 13.04
N CYS A 90 -2.07 -4.79 12.44
CA CYS A 90 -1.24 -5.95 12.09
C CYS A 90 -1.09 -6.90 13.28
N GLU A 91 -0.53 -6.41 14.39
CA GLU A 91 -0.13 -7.24 15.56
C GLU A 91 -1.27 -7.54 16.54
N GLY A 92 -2.51 -7.21 16.18
CA GLY A 92 -3.66 -7.31 17.09
C GLY A 92 -4.34 -8.66 17.10
N PRO A 93 -5.12 -8.97 18.16
CA PRO A 93 -5.98 -10.13 18.12
C PRO A 93 -7.00 -9.97 16.99
N ILE A 94 -7.27 -11.08 16.32
CA ILE A 94 -8.31 -11.20 15.31
C ILE A 94 -9.60 -11.60 16.01
N PHE A 95 -10.67 -10.86 15.75
CA PHE A 95 -11.99 -11.11 16.33
C PHE A 95 -12.85 -11.83 15.29
N HIS A 96 -13.12 -13.11 15.48
CA HIS A 96 -14.09 -13.84 14.67
C HIS A 96 -15.43 -13.92 15.40
N ILE A 97 -16.48 -13.38 14.82
CA ILE A 97 -17.80 -13.24 15.44
C ILE A 97 -18.77 -14.20 14.76
N THR A 98 -19.24 -15.20 15.50
CA THR A 98 -20.29 -16.12 15.07
C THR A 98 -21.61 -15.80 15.79
N GLY A 99 -22.72 -16.20 15.20
CA GLY A 99 -24.06 -16.03 15.77
C GLY A 99 -25.15 -16.53 14.84
N THR A 100 -26.37 -16.62 15.35
CA THR A 100 -27.50 -17.18 14.59
C THR A 100 -28.11 -16.20 13.58
N THR A 101 -27.86 -14.90 13.72
CA THR A 101 -28.43 -13.88 12.83
C THR A 101 -27.42 -12.79 12.50
N ASP A 102 -27.55 -12.20 11.32
CA ASP A 102 -26.60 -11.17 10.89
C ASP A 102 -26.69 -9.90 11.71
N LYS A 103 -27.90 -9.61 12.17
CA LYS A 103 -28.17 -8.52 13.09
C LYS A 103 -27.43 -8.69 14.42
N ALA A 104 -27.32 -9.91 14.95
CA ALA A 104 -26.65 -10.16 16.22
C ALA A 104 -25.13 -9.98 16.07
N ILE A 105 -24.52 -10.62 15.08
CA ILE A 105 -23.09 -10.49 14.76
C ILE A 105 -22.72 -9.03 14.45
N SER A 106 -23.50 -8.34 13.60
CA SER A 106 -23.30 -6.92 13.29
C SER A 106 -23.36 -6.03 14.53
N LYS A 107 -24.27 -6.29 15.48
CA LYS A 107 -24.31 -5.56 16.77
C LYS A 107 -23.05 -5.82 17.61
N THR A 108 -22.52 -7.03 17.58
CA THR A 108 -21.29 -7.40 18.27
C THR A 108 -20.07 -6.75 17.62
N ALA A 109 -20.01 -6.71 16.28
CA ALA A 109 -18.99 -5.99 15.53
C ALA A 109 -19.01 -4.49 15.86
N ALA A 110 -20.19 -3.87 15.79
CA ALA A 110 -20.40 -2.48 16.17
C ALA A 110 -19.95 -2.20 17.62
N PHE A 111 -20.20 -3.12 18.55
CA PHE A 111 -19.72 -3.02 19.91
C PHE A 111 -18.18 -2.95 19.97
N PHE A 112 -17.46 -3.86 19.29
CA PHE A 112 -15.99 -3.84 19.28
C PHE A 112 -15.41 -2.60 18.58
N MET A 113 -16.04 -2.12 17.50
CA MET A 113 -15.64 -0.85 16.85
C MET A 113 -15.72 0.34 17.80
N THR A 114 -16.68 0.36 18.75
CA THR A 114 -16.76 1.46 19.73
C THR A 114 -15.69 1.42 20.80
N LEU A 115 -14.94 0.31 20.92
CA LEU A 115 -13.83 0.17 21.86
C LEU A 115 -12.50 0.68 21.27
N GLU A 116 -12.51 1.08 20.01
CA GLU A 116 -11.33 1.59 19.36
C GLU A 116 -10.97 3.00 19.87
N ARG A 117 -9.68 3.20 20.21
CA ARG A 117 -9.14 4.47 20.70
C ARG A 117 -8.03 5.00 19.81
N THR A 118 -7.79 6.31 19.92
CA THR A 118 -6.85 7.13 19.14
C THR A 118 -5.37 6.89 19.44
N ALA A 119 -5.02 6.09 20.46
CA ALA A 119 -3.74 6.20 21.13
C ALA A 119 -2.50 5.73 20.32
N GLN A 120 -2.69 5.06 19.17
CA GLN A 120 -1.59 4.64 18.30
C GLN A 120 -1.99 4.82 16.84
N GLU A 121 -1.02 5.25 16.01
CA GLU A 121 -1.12 5.28 14.54
C GLU A 121 -1.26 3.85 14.02
N LYS A 122 -2.47 3.31 14.11
CA LYS A 122 -2.78 1.98 13.61
C LYS A 122 -3.05 2.06 12.10
N PRO A 123 -2.32 1.30 11.27
CA PRO A 123 -2.30 1.53 9.83
C PRO A 123 -3.61 1.14 9.13
N PHE A 124 -4.33 0.13 9.61
CA PHE A 124 -5.56 -0.33 8.96
C PHE A 124 -6.59 -1.00 9.89
N ILE A 125 -7.85 -1.02 9.45
CA ILE A 125 -8.90 -1.94 9.93
C ILE A 125 -9.30 -2.80 8.74
N TYR A 126 -9.37 -4.10 8.96
CA TYR A 126 -9.77 -5.07 7.95
C TYR A 126 -10.95 -5.88 8.49
N MET A 127 -11.99 -6.00 7.67
CA MET A 127 -13.21 -6.75 7.96
C MET A 127 -13.47 -7.73 6.84
N GLU A 128 -13.65 -9.00 7.17
CA GLU A 128 -13.78 -10.08 6.19
C GLU A 128 -14.91 -11.02 6.59
N SER A 129 -15.64 -11.54 5.61
CA SER A 129 -16.56 -12.66 5.80
C SER A 129 -16.11 -13.88 5.02
N TYR A 130 -16.10 -15.05 5.68
CA TYR A 130 -15.81 -16.33 5.01
C TYR A 130 -17.03 -16.97 4.34
N SER A 131 -18.23 -16.46 4.60
CA SER A 131 -19.44 -16.85 3.85
C SER A 131 -19.65 -15.92 2.66
N LEU A 132 -20.24 -16.44 1.57
CA LEU A 132 -20.69 -15.63 0.44
C LEU A 132 -21.55 -14.46 0.96
N PHE A 133 -21.00 -13.26 0.82
CA PHE A 133 -21.59 -11.94 1.05
C PHE A 133 -22.31 -11.73 2.39
N TYR A 134 -21.58 -11.20 3.37
CA TYR A 134 -22.14 -10.88 4.67
C TYR A 134 -22.79 -9.49 4.72
N GLN A 135 -24.06 -9.44 5.14
CA GLN A 135 -24.79 -8.18 5.25
C GLN A 135 -24.54 -7.48 6.60
N LEU A 136 -23.84 -6.35 6.59
CA LEU A 136 -23.56 -5.55 7.79
C LEU A 136 -24.72 -4.63 8.21
N HIS A 137 -26.00 -4.97 7.94
CA HIS A 137 -27.15 -4.06 8.13
C HIS A 137 -27.22 -3.40 9.52
N ALA A 138 -26.83 -4.10 10.58
CA ALA A 138 -26.93 -3.56 11.95
C ALA A 138 -25.69 -2.77 12.40
N VAL A 139 -24.59 -2.79 11.62
CA VAL A 139 -23.47 -1.86 11.81
C VAL A 139 -23.94 -0.51 11.30
N GLY A 140 -24.54 0.29 12.18
CA GLY A 140 -25.04 1.60 11.82
C GLY A 140 -23.93 2.49 11.22
N SER A 141 -24.30 3.41 10.33
CA SER A 141 -23.39 4.40 9.72
C SER A 141 -22.56 5.21 10.73
N ARG A 142 -23.02 5.29 11.99
CA ARG A 142 -22.30 5.88 13.11
C ARG A 142 -20.99 5.16 13.43
N CYS A 143 -20.91 3.84 13.26
CA CYS A 143 -19.69 3.08 13.51
C CYS A 143 -18.58 3.50 12.53
N PHE A 144 -18.87 3.52 11.23
CA PHE A 144 -17.93 4.01 10.21
C PHE A 144 -17.55 5.48 10.42
N THR A 145 -18.52 6.31 10.81
CA THR A 145 -18.23 7.70 11.18
C THR A 145 -17.24 7.80 12.34
N ASN A 146 -17.35 6.94 13.35
CA ASN A 146 -16.46 6.96 14.50
C ASN A 146 -15.05 6.46 14.16
N ILE A 147 -14.93 5.42 13.30
CA ILE A 147 -13.63 4.91 12.85
C ILE A 147 -12.77 6.03 12.25
N PHE A 148 -13.31 6.78 11.29
CA PHE A 148 -12.57 7.87 10.65
C PHE A 148 -12.42 9.11 11.53
N LYS A 149 -13.30 9.32 12.52
CA LYS A 149 -13.08 10.37 13.54
C LYS A 149 -11.90 10.05 14.45
N THR A 150 -11.71 8.78 14.78
CA THR A 150 -10.62 8.31 15.65
C THR A 150 -9.28 8.33 14.92
N ALA A 151 -9.23 7.90 13.66
CA ALA A 151 -8.01 7.89 12.86
C ALA A 151 -8.31 8.21 11.38
N PRO A 152 -8.29 9.50 10.98
CA PRO A 152 -8.64 9.92 9.61
C PRO A 152 -7.80 9.30 8.50
N SER A 153 -6.51 9.07 8.75
CA SER A 153 -5.54 8.56 7.77
C SER A 153 -5.55 7.03 7.62
N ARG A 154 -6.36 6.33 8.40
CA ARG A 154 -6.38 4.88 8.46
C ARG A 154 -7.00 4.27 7.20
N LEU A 155 -6.40 3.17 6.74
CA LEU A 155 -6.98 2.33 5.70
C LEU A 155 -8.10 1.45 6.29
N VAL A 156 -9.28 1.50 5.70
CA VAL A 156 -10.38 0.59 6.05
C VAL A 156 -10.66 -0.31 4.88
N GLU A 157 -10.53 -1.61 5.08
CA GLU A 157 -10.73 -2.64 4.08
C GLU A 157 -11.92 -3.53 4.45
N PHE A 158 -12.71 -3.82 3.42
CA PHE A 158 -13.84 -4.74 3.49
C PHE A 158 -13.58 -5.87 2.51
N GLU A 159 -13.84 -7.10 2.94
CA GLU A 159 -13.74 -8.29 2.11
C GLU A 159 -15.00 -9.15 2.24
N ASN A 160 -15.59 -9.53 1.11
CA ASN A 160 -16.78 -10.40 1.06
C ASN A 160 -17.98 -9.83 1.84
N ILE A 161 -18.16 -8.51 1.81
CA ILE A 161 -19.20 -7.78 2.56
C ILE A 161 -20.18 -7.08 1.62
N SER A 162 -21.47 -7.19 1.92
CA SER A 162 -22.51 -6.37 1.29
C SER A 162 -22.78 -5.12 2.11
N LEU A 163 -22.64 -3.95 1.48
CA LEU A 163 -22.82 -2.65 2.09
C LEU A 163 -24.17 -2.04 1.71
N THR A 164 -24.85 -1.50 2.72
CA THR A 164 -26.13 -0.81 2.53
C THR A 164 -25.96 0.60 1.99
N VAL A 165 -27.01 1.13 1.38
CA VAL A 165 -27.10 2.53 0.92
C VAL A 165 -26.68 3.53 2.02
N LYS A 166 -27.13 3.33 3.26
CA LYS A 166 -26.81 4.26 4.37
C LYS A 166 -25.34 4.20 4.78
N GLN A 167 -24.70 3.05 4.64
CA GLN A 167 -23.30 2.86 5.00
C GLN A 167 -22.39 3.47 3.92
N THR A 168 -22.70 3.21 2.65
CA THR A 168 -21.93 3.72 1.52
C THR A 168 -21.99 5.25 1.45
N ILE A 169 -23.16 5.86 1.68
CA ILE A 169 -23.28 7.32 1.85
C ILE A 169 -22.40 7.81 3.00
N ALA A 170 -22.41 7.13 4.14
CA ALA A 170 -21.60 7.55 5.28
C ALA A 170 -20.10 7.51 4.97
N LEU A 171 -19.63 6.49 4.25
CA LEU A 171 -18.25 6.39 3.77
C LEU A 171 -17.90 7.50 2.76
N ALA A 172 -18.74 7.71 1.74
CA ALA A 172 -18.51 8.69 0.68
C ALA A 172 -18.56 10.15 1.16
N THR A 173 -19.30 10.46 2.23
CA THR A 173 -19.52 11.84 2.73
C THR A 173 -18.52 12.32 3.78
N ARG A 174 -17.38 11.62 3.99
CA ARG A 174 -16.37 12.07 4.98
C ARG A 174 -15.77 13.42 4.61
N SER A 175 -15.67 14.35 5.55
CA SER A 175 -15.18 15.71 5.26
C SER A 175 -13.68 15.80 4.96
N HIS A 176 -12.91 14.79 5.37
CA HIS A 176 -11.49 14.66 5.12
C HIS A 176 -11.22 13.51 4.13
N PRO A 177 -10.06 13.53 3.45
CA PRO A 177 -9.61 12.38 2.65
C PRO A 177 -9.47 11.13 3.53
N ILE A 178 -9.93 10.00 3.02
CA ILE A 178 -9.86 8.69 3.67
C ILE A 178 -9.18 7.67 2.74
N LYS A 179 -8.82 6.52 3.29
CA LYS A 179 -8.31 5.37 2.51
C LYS A 179 -9.29 4.21 2.66
N LEU A 180 -9.87 3.78 1.55
CA LEU A 180 -10.93 2.78 1.53
C LEU A 180 -10.63 1.69 0.51
N GLY A 181 -10.71 0.43 0.93
CA GLY A 181 -10.54 -0.72 0.07
C GLY A 181 -11.73 -1.68 0.12
N PHE A 182 -12.05 -2.26 -1.02
CA PHE A 182 -13.13 -3.22 -1.20
C PHE A 182 -12.60 -4.43 -1.97
N TRP A 183 -12.66 -5.59 -1.35
CA TRP A 183 -12.31 -6.87 -1.95
C TRP A 183 -13.58 -7.71 -2.06
N GLU A 184 -14.02 -8.04 -3.27
CA GLU A 184 -15.22 -8.88 -3.49
C GLU A 184 -16.44 -8.39 -2.69
N CYS A 185 -16.65 -7.07 -2.66
CA CYS A 185 -17.78 -6.47 -1.96
C CYS A 185 -18.95 -6.21 -2.91
N GLU A 186 -20.15 -6.12 -2.33
CA GLU A 186 -21.37 -5.77 -3.04
C GLU A 186 -22.00 -4.50 -2.46
N PHE A 187 -22.66 -3.75 -3.33
CA PHE A 187 -23.40 -2.55 -2.96
C PHE A 187 -24.89 -2.82 -3.19
N GLU A 188 -25.73 -2.60 -2.17
CA GLU A 188 -27.18 -2.86 -2.21
C GLU A 188 -27.89 -2.23 -3.42
N ASP A 189 -27.39 -1.09 -3.90
CA ASP A 189 -27.93 -0.30 -5.01
C ASP A 189 -26.98 -0.23 -6.22
N GLY A 190 -26.08 -1.21 -6.36
CA GLY A 190 -25.06 -1.22 -7.42
C GLY A 190 -24.09 -0.03 -7.37
N GLY A 191 -23.97 0.61 -6.20
CA GLY A 191 -23.07 1.72 -5.93
C GLY A 191 -23.64 3.11 -6.20
N THR A 192 -24.92 3.21 -6.56
CA THR A 192 -25.57 4.47 -6.98
C THR A 192 -25.40 5.58 -5.94
N ALA A 193 -25.78 5.32 -4.69
CA ALA A 193 -25.70 6.31 -3.62
C ALA A 193 -24.27 6.65 -3.21
N PHE A 194 -23.32 5.73 -3.40
CA PHE A 194 -21.90 5.99 -3.18
C PHE A 194 -21.39 7.01 -4.20
N VAL A 195 -21.64 6.78 -5.48
CA VAL A 195 -21.21 7.69 -6.56
C VAL A 195 -21.89 9.05 -6.44
N GLU A 196 -23.20 9.11 -6.19
CA GLU A 196 -23.91 10.39 -5.99
C GLU A 196 -23.35 11.19 -4.81
N ALA A 197 -22.94 10.51 -3.74
CA ALA A 197 -22.33 11.18 -2.59
C ALA A 197 -20.93 11.70 -2.93
N LEU A 198 -20.14 10.99 -3.75
CA LEU A 198 -18.84 11.47 -4.24
C LEU A 198 -18.98 12.64 -5.22
N GLU A 199 -19.95 12.61 -6.14
CA GLU A 199 -20.25 13.70 -7.10
C GLU A 199 -20.53 15.03 -6.40
N ARG A 200 -21.06 15.00 -5.17
CA ARG A 200 -21.38 16.20 -4.38
C ARG A 200 -20.17 16.76 -3.61
N ARG A 201 -19.04 16.06 -3.58
CA ARG A 201 -17.84 16.51 -2.86
C ARG A 201 -17.21 17.69 -3.59
N LYS A 202 -16.64 18.60 -2.79
CA LYS A 202 -15.80 19.71 -3.26
C LYS A 202 -14.32 19.52 -2.92
N SER A 203 -14.03 18.54 -2.06
CA SER A 203 -12.69 18.20 -1.60
C SER A 203 -12.35 16.78 -2.00
N SER A 204 -11.06 16.49 -2.08
CA SER A 204 -10.57 15.14 -2.33
C SER A 204 -11.20 14.12 -1.37
N PHE A 205 -11.55 12.97 -1.93
CA PHE A 205 -11.95 11.75 -1.25
C PHE A 205 -10.75 10.99 -0.66
N GLY A 206 -9.57 11.12 -1.26
CA GLY A 206 -8.38 10.36 -0.91
C GLY A 206 -8.20 9.12 -1.78
N SER A 207 -8.07 7.95 -1.16
CA SER A 207 -7.72 6.69 -1.83
C SER A 207 -8.90 5.72 -1.86
N LEU A 208 -9.17 5.17 -3.04
CA LEU A 208 -10.20 4.17 -3.28
C LEU A 208 -9.60 2.95 -3.97
N ARG A 209 -9.82 1.76 -3.41
CA ARG A 209 -9.27 0.51 -3.93
C ARG A 209 -10.35 -0.53 -4.15
N PHE A 210 -10.23 -1.25 -5.26
CA PHE A 210 -11.06 -2.39 -5.60
C PHE A 210 -10.17 -3.56 -5.96
N THR A 211 -10.46 -4.73 -5.38
CA THR A 211 -9.72 -5.97 -5.61
C THR A 211 -10.69 -7.06 -6.03
N ASN A 212 -10.33 -7.80 -7.09
CA ASN A 212 -11.10 -8.84 -7.79
C ASN A 212 -12.43 -8.39 -8.44
N ASN A 213 -13.27 -7.63 -7.74
CA ASN A 213 -14.50 -7.05 -8.26
C ASN A 213 -14.74 -5.66 -7.67
N THR A 214 -15.39 -4.77 -8.44
CA THR A 214 -15.75 -3.43 -7.97
C THR A 214 -17.05 -3.42 -7.18
N GLY A 215 -17.98 -4.34 -7.46
CA GLY A 215 -19.33 -4.32 -6.88
C GLY A 215 -20.25 -3.22 -7.45
N PHE A 216 -19.77 -2.39 -8.38
CA PHE A 216 -20.55 -1.37 -9.06
C PHE A 216 -21.24 -1.96 -10.30
N SER A 217 -22.42 -1.44 -10.64
CA SER A 217 -22.96 -1.58 -11.99
C SER A 217 -22.10 -0.80 -13.00
N ASP A 218 -22.04 -1.24 -14.24
CA ASP A 218 -21.26 -0.59 -15.31
C ASP A 218 -21.55 0.91 -15.45
N ASP A 219 -22.81 1.35 -15.35
CA ASP A 219 -23.18 2.77 -15.44
C ASP A 219 -22.61 3.60 -14.29
N ASN A 220 -22.67 3.08 -13.06
CA ASN A 220 -22.07 3.74 -11.91
C ASN A 220 -20.54 3.72 -11.95
N LEU A 221 -19.93 2.68 -12.51
CA LEU A 221 -18.49 2.65 -12.70
C LEU A 221 -18.04 3.67 -13.75
N LYS A 222 -18.79 3.81 -14.87
CA LYS A 222 -18.57 4.90 -15.85
C LYS A 222 -18.63 6.26 -15.18
N ARG A 223 -19.64 6.52 -14.34
CA ARG A 223 -19.79 7.77 -13.58
C ARG A 223 -18.62 8.00 -12.62
N LEU A 224 -18.23 6.98 -11.85
CA LEU A 224 -17.09 7.03 -10.92
C LEU A 224 -15.79 7.44 -11.63
N LEU A 225 -15.55 6.89 -12.83
CA LEU A 225 -14.36 7.18 -13.64
C LEU A 225 -14.34 8.59 -14.23
N GLN A 226 -15.44 9.34 -14.18
CA GLN A 226 -15.49 10.75 -14.60
C GLN A 226 -15.23 11.73 -13.45
N LEU A 227 -15.14 11.26 -12.21
CA LEU A 227 -14.94 12.11 -11.05
C LEU A 227 -13.48 12.57 -10.94
N ASP A 228 -13.29 13.82 -10.49
CA ASP A 228 -11.99 14.45 -10.24
C ASP A 228 -11.68 14.61 -8.75
N VAL A 229 -12.48 13.99 -7.88
CA VAL A 229 -12.34 14.05 -6.42
C VAL A 229 -11.50 12.90 -5.85
N ILE A 230 -11.01 11.97 -6.66
CA ILE A 230 -10.25 10.79 -6.19
C ILE A 230 -8.76 11.02 -6.45
N ASP A 231 -7.93 10.96 -5.40
CA ASP A 231 -6.48 11.16 -5.55
C ASP A 231 -5.78 9.90 -6.04
N TYR A 232 -6.16 8.75 -5.49
CA TYR A 232 -5.61 7.43 -5.82
C TYR A 232 -6.75 6.45 -6.08
N LEU A 233 -6.70 5.77 -7.22
CA LEU A 233 -7.69 4.78 -7.63
C LEU A 233 -6.99 3.48 -8.02
N GLU A 234 -7.35 2.39 -7.36
CA GLU A 234 -6.93 1.03 -7.70
C GLU A 234 -8.13 0.24 -8.22
N LEU A 235 -8.00 -0.39 -9.39
CA LEU A 235 -9.07 -1.11 -10.06
C LEU A 235 -8.64 -2.52 -10.49
N PRO A 236 -9.53 -3.53 -10.33
CA PRO A 236 -9.33 -4.85 -10.90
C PRO A 236 -9.64 -4.82 -12.40
N PRO A 237 -9.45 -5.93 -13.13
CA PRO A 237 -9.82 -6.00 -14.53
C PRO A 237 -11.30 -5.69 -14.74
N LEU A 238 -11.59 -4.82 -15.69
CA LEU A 238 -12.96 -4.43 -16.02
C LEU A 238 -13.48 -5.24 -17.22
N SER A 239 -14.79 -5.13 -17.46
CA SER A 239 -15.43 -5.66 -18.66
C SER A 239 -14.87 -4.99 -19.93
N GLU A 240 -15.03 -5.66 -21.08
CA GLU A 240 -14.51 -5.20 -22.37
C GLU A 240 -14.98 -3.78 -22.74
N GLU A 241 -16.23 -3.42 -22.39
CA GLU A 241 -16.78 -2.09 -22.66
C GLU A 241 -16.09 -0.97 -21.86
N LEU A 242 -15.53 -1.31 -20.70
CA LEU A 242 -14.97 -0.37 -19.73
C LEU A 242 -13.46 -0.38 -19.67
N VAL A 243 -12.80 -1.38 -20.24
CA VAL A 243 -11.36 -1.68 -20.07
C VAL A 243 -10.44 -0.47 -20.33
N PHE A 244 -10.83 0.44 -21.22
CA PHE A 244 -10.03 1.60 -21.57
C PHE A 244 -10.43 2.90 -20.87
N LEU A 245 -11.59 2.94 -20.20
CA LEU A 245 -12.06 4.13 -19.51
C LEU A 245 -11.17 4.58 -18.35
N PRO A 246 -10.57 3.67 -17.54
CA PRO A 246 -9.66 4.07 -16.46
C PRO A 246 -8.53 4.99 -16.92
N PHE A 247 -7.99 4.79 -18.12
CA PHE A 247 -6.90 5.63 -18.62
C PHE A 247 -7.31 7.10 -18.74
N SER A 248 -8.58 7.42 -18.98
CA SER A 248 -9.06 8.80 -19.11
C SER A 248 -9.52 9.43 -17.78
N THR A 249 -9.41 8.72 -16.65
CA THR A 249 -9.85 9.26 -15.35
C THR A 249 -8.93 10.36 -14.83
N LYS A 250 -9.51 11.35 -14.15
CA LYS A 250 -8.81 12.54 -13.64
C LYS A 250 -8.26 12.32 -12.23
N VAL A 251 -7.61 11.19 -12.01
CA VAL A 251 -6.99 10.84 -10.71
C VAL A 251 -5.52 11.24 -10.67
N GLY A 252 -5.00 11.49 -9.47
CA GLY A 252 -3.58 11.75 -9.27
C GLY A 252 -2.71 10.52 -9.56
N HIS A 253 -3.21 9.34 -9.19
CA HIS A 253 -2.58 8.04 -9.39
C HIS A 253 -3.62 6.97 -9.74
N LEU A 254 -3.42 6.31 -10.88
CA LEU A 254 -4.16 5.12 -11.27
C LEU A 254 -3.28 3.87 -11.10
N GLU A 255 -3.74 2.92 -10.30
CA GLU A 255 -3.28 1.53 -10.29
C GLU A 255 -4.36 0.67 -10.95
N TYR A 256 -4.00 -0.05 -12.01
CA TYR A 256 -4.99 -0.75 -12.82
C TYR A 256 -4.51 -2.11 -13.28
N GLU A 257 -5.31 -3.14 -12.99
CA GLU A 257 -5.13 -4.46 -13.56
C GLU A 257 -5.86 -4.57 -14.90
N ILE A 258 -5.14 -4.95 -15.96
CA ILE A 258 -5.67 -5.10 -17.31
C ILE A 258 -5.35 -6.48 -17.88
N LYS A 259 -6.36 -7.14 -18.45
CA LYS A 259 -6.17 -8.41 -19.13
C LYS A 259 -5.55 -8.17 -20.51
N THR A 260 -4.45 -8.83 -20.83
CA THR A 260 -3.72 -8.59 -22.10
C THR A 260 -4.49 -8.91 -23.38
N PRO A 261 -5.48 -9.83 -23.42
CA PRO A 261 -6.31 -10.02 -24.62
C PRO A 261 -7.02 -8.73 -25.08
N PHE A 262 -7.37 -7.83 -24.16
CA PHE A 262 -7.99 -6.56 -24.51
C PHE A 262 -7.01 -5.58 -25.17
N LEU A 263 -5.71 -5.70 -24.90
CA LEU A 263 -4.68 -4.85 -25.52
C LEU A 263 -4.43 -5.17 -27.01
N SER A 264 -4.89 -6.33 -27.48
CA SER A 264 -4.83 -6.69 -28.91
C SER A 264 -5.81 -5.86 -29.76
N GLN A 265 -6.75 -5.15 -29.14
CA GLN A 265 -7.76 -4.35 -29.82
C GLN A 265 -7.15 -3.08 -30.44
N SER A 266 -7.71 -2.63 -31.57
CA SER A 266 -7.24 -1.47 -32.35
C SER A 266 -7.31 -0.11 -31.62
N LYS A 267 -7.85 -0.07 -30.40
CA LYS A 267 -8.09 1.17 -29.65
C LYS A 267 -6.88 1.66 -28.86
N VAL A 268 -5.87 0.82 -28.61
CA VAL A 268 -4.73 1.16 -27.73
C VAL A 268 -3.99 2.42 -28.20
N GLU A 269 -3.79 2.57 -29.52
CA GLU A 269 -3.06 3.71 -30.11
C GLU A 269 -3.78 5.06 -29.92
N SER A 270 -5.09 5.05 -29.65
CA SER A 270 -5.91 6.25 -29.45
C SER A 270 -6.23 6.54 -27.99
N LEU A 271 -5.64 5.78 -27.04
CA LEU A 271 -5.93 5.97 -25.62
C LEU A 271 -5.52 7.36 -25.14
N ASN A 272 -6.44 8.05 -24.49
CA ASN A 272 -6.15 9.25 -23.75
C ASN A 272 -5.80 8.85 -22.30
N ILE A 273 -4.51 8.83 -21.98
CA ILE A 273 -4.01 8.47 -20.65
C ILE A 273 -3.82 9.75 -19.84
N VAL A 274 -4.75 10.10 -18.96
CA VAL A 274 -4.74 11.35 -18.18
C VAL A 274 -3.89 11.28 -16.90
N PRO A 275 -3.87 10.18 -16.12
CA PRO A 275 -3.12 10.11 -14.87
C PRO A 275 -1.62 10.39 -15.06
N LYS A 276 -1.02 11.16 -14.15
CA LYS A 276 0.42 11.43 -14.14
C LYS A 276 1.24 10.32 -13.48
N LYS A 277 0.59 9.53 -12.63
CA LYS A 277 1.16 8.33 -12.01
C LYS A 277 0.33 7.15 -12.45
N LEU A 278 0.98 6.20 -13.10
CA LEU A 278 0.33 5.05 -13.71
C LEU A 278 1.05 3.78 -13.27
N SER A 279 0.32 2.87 -12.63
CA SER A 279 0.80 1.54 -12.26
C SER A 279 -0.10 0.51 -12.95
N LEU A 280 0.47 -0.30 -13.85
CA LEU A 280 -0.28 -1.30 -14.60
C LEU A 280 0.12 -2.70 -14.15
N SER A 281 -0.89 -3.52 -13.83
CA SER A 281 -0.72 -4.96 -13.70
C SER A 281 -1.34 -5.64 -14.92
N MET A 282 -0.53 -6.32 -15.72
CA MET A 282 -0.98 -6.97 -16.94
C MET A 282 -1.11 -8.47 -16.69
N THR A 283 -2.32 -9.00 -16.84
CA THR A 283 -2.62 -10.39 -16.48
C THR A 283 -3.19 -11.18 -17.65
N ASP A 284 -2.78 -12.44 -17.77
CA ASP A 284 -3.37 -13.39 -18.71
C ASP A 284 -3.13 -14.82 -18.22
N HIS A 285 -4.20 -15.45 -17.76
CA HIS A 285 -4.15 -16.81 -17.25
C HIS A 285 -4.39 -17.88 -18.34
N SER A 286 -4.55 -17.46 -19.60
CA SER A 286 -4.87 -18.36 -20.71
C SER A 286 -3.70 -18.67 -21.64
N ILE A 287 -2.55 -18.01 -21.45
CA ILE A 287 -1.40 -18.10 -22.36
C ILE A 287 -0.17 -18.67 -21.66
N ASP A 288 0.57 -19.48 -22.42
CA ASP A 288 1.83 -20.09 -21.98
C ASP A 288 3.07 -19.24 -22.34
N PHE A 289 2.88 -18.07 -22.96
CA PHE A 289 3.96 -17.21 -23.44
C PHE A 289 3.70 -15.74 -23.12
N PHE A 290 4.77 -14.94 -23.06
CA PHE A 290 4.66 -13.49 -22.85
C PHE A 290 3.91 -12.81 -24.02
N PRO A 291 2.83 -12.05 -23.79
CA PRO A 291 2.03 -11.41 -24.83
C PRO A 291 2.73 -10.15 -25.35
N THR A 292 3.83 -10.36 -26.07
CA THR A 292 4.78 -9.32 -26.48
C THR A 292 4.10 -8.19 -27.24
N GLU A 293 3.43 -8.49 -28.34
CA GLU A 293 2.88 -7.45 -29.24
C GLU A 293 1.83 -6.54 -28.56
N PRO A 294 0.82 -7.06 -27.83
CA PRO A 294 -0.13 -6.21 -27.10
C PRO A 294 0.55 -5.30 -26.07
N VAL A 295 1.57 -5.81 -25.36
CA VAL A 295 2.34 -5.02 -24.38
C VAL A 295 3.16 -3.93 -25.08
N LEU A 296 3.83 -4.23 -26.20
CA LEU A 296 4.60 -3.25 -26.96
C LEU A 296 3.73 -2.09 -27.44
N ARG A 297 2.52 -2.36 -27.95
CA ARG A 297 1.59 -1.30 -28.40
C ARG A 297 1.21 -0.35 -27.26
N LEU A 298 0.92 -0.89 -26.09
CA LEU A 298 0.59 -0.07 -24.93
C LEU A 298 1.78 0.78 -24.46
N LEU A 299 2.98 0.19 -24.40
CA LEU A 299 4.20 0.91 -24.00
C LEU A 299 4.56 2.02 -24.99
N ARG A 300 4.42 1.78 -26.30
CA ARG A 300 4.59 2.81 -27.33
C ARG A 300 3.60 3.96 -27.14
N ARG A 301 2.34 3.64 -26.84
CA ARG A 301 1.35 4.66 -26.55
C ARG A 301 1.70 5.47 -25.30
N ILE A 302 2.18 4.82 -24.23
CA ILE A 302 2.67 5.50 -23.02
C ILE A 302 3.86 6.41 -23.37
N ALA A 303 4.78 5.95 -24.22
CA ALA A 303 5.90 6.77 -24.68
C ALA A 303 5.44 8.01 -25.47
N GLU A 304 4.47 7.88 -26.37
CA GLU A 304 3.89 9.01 -27.11
C GLU A 304 3.25 10.05 -26.18
N VAL A 305 2.63 9.62 -25.09
CA VAL A 305 1.97 10.49 -24.12
C VAL A 305 3.00 11.26 -23.26
N GLY A 306 4.01 10.59 -22.73
CA GLY A 306 5.23 11.23 -22.21
C GLY A 306 5.11 12.23 -21.03
N HIS A 307 3.97 12.31 -20.32
CA HIS A 307 3.82 13.27 -19.20
C HIS A 307 3.99 12.65 -17.80
N PHE A 308 4.47 11.43 -17.70
CA PHE A 308 4.43 10.67 -16.46
C PHE A 308 5.46 11.16 -15.45
N ALA A 309 5.03 11.21 -14.18
CA ALA A 309 5.89 11.40 -13.02
C ALA A 309 6.27 10.07 -12.38
N GLU A 310 5.40 9.06 -12.49
CA GLU A 310 5.64 7.70 -11.99
C GLU A 310 5.04 6.68 -12.97
N LEU A 311 5.81 5.65 -13.30
CA LEU A 311 5.38 4.52 -14.13
C LEU A 311 5.65 3.22 -13.39
N GLY A 312 4.66 2.33 -13.34
CA GLY A 312 4.80 1.00 -12.77
C GLY A 312 4.28 -0.07 -13.73
N PHE A 313 5.02 -1.17 -13.85
CA PHE A 313 4.68 -2.29 -14.71
C PHE A 313 4.85 -3.60 -13.94
N LYS A 314 3.74 -4.30 -13.75
CA LYS A 314 3.65 -5.65 -13.19
C LYS A 314 3.10 -6.57 -14.26
N PHE A 315 3.64 -7.77 -14.33
CA PHE A 315 3.21 -8.78 -15.28
C PHE A 315 2.90 -10.06 -14.49
N SER A 316 1.71 -10.63 -14.68
CA SER A 316 1.31 -11.89 -14.04
C SER A 316 0.75 -12.83 -15.11
N PHE A 317 1.56 -13.80 -15.54
CA PHE A 317 1.19 -14.82 -16.52
C PHE A 317 1.39 -16.21 -15.90
N VAL A 318 0.49 -17.15 -16.18
CA VAL A 318 0.50 -18.50 -15.59
C VAL A 318 1.78 -19.29 -15.94
N ALA A 319 2.41 -18.95 -17.06
CA ALA A 319 3.72 -19.48 -17.43
C ALA A 319 4.78 -19.04 -16.41
N ALA A 320 4.97 -19.86 -15.39
CA ALA A 320 5.74 -19.61 -14.17
C ALA A 320 7.23 -19.23 -14.34
N LYS A 321 7.72 -19.05 -15.59
CA LYS A 321 9.13 -18.77 -15.93
C LYS A 321 9.29 -18.01 -17.26
N SER A 322 8.34 -17.16 -17.64
CA SER A 322 8.55 -16.33 -18.83
C SER A 322 9.44 -15.15 -18.48
N ASP A 323 10.64 -15.12 -19.07
CA ASP A 323 11.49 -13.93 -19.07
C ASP A 323 10.79 -12.77 -19.77
N VAL A 324 10.98 -11.55 -19.28
CA VAL A 324 10.52 -10.36 -20.02
C VAL A 324 11.30 -10.27 -21.34
N PRO A 325 10.66 -10.21 -22.52
CA PRO A 325 11.39 -10.07 -23.77
C PRO A 325 12.18 -8.77 -23.83
N LEU A 326 13.39 -8.80 -24.40
CA LEU A 326 14.26 -7.62 -24.50
C LEU A 326 13.58 -6.41 -25.19
N CYS A 327 12.74 -6.67 -26.21
CA CYS A 327 11.99 -5.61 -26.89
C CYS A 327 11.00 -4.90 -25.96
N VAL A 328 10.44 -5.58 -24.96
CA VAL A 328 9.57 -4.96 -23.94
C VAL A 328 10.39 -4.04 -23.04
N VAL A 329 11.58 -4.47 -22.63
CA VAL A 329 12.51 -3.64 -21.84
C VAL A 329 12.94 -2.39 -22.61
N GLN A 330 13.16 -2.50 -23.92
CA GLN A 330 13.45 -1.37 -24.80
C GLN A 330 12.29 -0.36 -24.83
N GLU A 331 11.05 -0.82 -24.95
CA GLU A 331 9.88 0.08 -24.93
C GLU A 331 9.63 0.69 -23.55
N VAL A 332 9.93 -0.02 -22.44
CA VAL A 332 9.91 0.57 -21.09
C VAL A 332 10.94 1.70 -20.98
N LEU A 333 12.15 1.51 -21.51
CA LEU A 333 13.16 2.57 -21.57
C LEU A 333 12.69 3.75 -22.43
N GLN A 334 12.11 3.48 -23.60
CA GLN A 334 11.58 4.51 -24.49
C GLN A 334 10.47 5.33 -23.82
N ALA A 335 9.52 4.66 -23.15
CA ALA A 335 8.47 5.31 -22.37
C ALA A 335 9.04 6.16 -21.23
N SER A 336 10.10 5.66 -20.58
CA SER A 336 10.80 6.37 -19.53
C SER A 336 11.43 7.67 -20.05
N PHE A 337 12.25 7.58 -21.10
CA PHE A 337 12.93 8.74 -21.69
C PHE A 337 12.01 9.76 -22.33
N SER A 338 10.85 9.33 -22.84
CA SER A 338 9.82 10.23 -23.35
C SER A 338 9.19 11.06 -22.22
N SER A 339 9.26 10.59 -20.98
CA SER A 339 8.74 11.24 -19.78
C SER A 339 9.83 12.01 -19.03
N CYS A 340 10.13 13.22 -19.50
CA CYS A 340 11.22 14.05 -18.94
C CYS A 340 11.07 14.42 -17.46
N ASN A 341 9.87 14.26 -16.88
CA ASN A 341 9.55 14.49 -15.47
C ASN A 341 9.44 13.20 -14.65
N LEU A 342 9.74 12.04 -15.23
CA LEU A 342 9.62 10.74 -14.57
C LEU A 342 10.61 10.66 -13.41
N LYS A 343 10.08 10.37 -12.21
CA LYS A 343 10.83 10.26 -10.97
C LYS A 343 10.89 8.84 -10.45
N VAL A 344 9.86 8.03 -10.71
CA VAL A 344 9.77 6.65 -10.22
C VAL A 344 9.48 5.71 -11.39
N ILE A 345 10.27 4.64 -11.48
CA ILE A 345 9.94 3.45 -12.24
C ILE A 345 9.75 2.31 -11.25
N ASP A 346 8.60 1.64 -11.29
CA ASP A 346 8.26 0.52 -10.43
C ASP A 346 8.12 -0.76 -11.25
N LEU A 347 9.12 -1.63 -11.19
CA LEU A 347 9.13 -2.95 -11.84
C LEU A 347 8.97 -4.08 -10.82
N SER A 348 8.53 -3.75 -9.60
CA SER A 348 8.32 -4.76 -8.57
C SER A 348 7.08 -5.60 -8.90
N SER A 349 7.27 -6.92 -8.92
CA SER A 349 6.25 -7.91 -9.29
C SER A 349 5.43 -8.42 -8.09
N GLY A 350 5.74 -7.96 -6.86
CA GLY A 350 5.09 -8.46 -5.66
C GLY A 350 5.27 -9.98 -5.50
N HIS A 351 4.15 -10.72 -5.55
CA HIS A 351 4.14 -12.18 -5.46
C HIS A 351 4.31 -12.89 -6.82
N ASP A 352 4.32 -12.16 -7.93
CA ASP A 352 4.43 -12.74 -9.27
C ASP A 352 5.88 -13.00 -9.69
N PHE A 353 6.10 -14.11 -10.40
CA PHE A 353 7.40 -14.68 -10.72
C PHE A 353 8.03 -14.20 -12.04
N ILE A 354 7.61 -13.06 -12.60
CA ILE A 354 8.18 -12.61 -13.87
C ILE A 354 9.61 -12.12 -13.68
N ASP A 355 10.51 -12.74 -14.44
CA ASP A 355 11.93 -12.54 -14.29
C ASP A 355 12.43 -11.39 -15.16
N TRP A 356 12.80 -10.28 -14.52
CA TRP A 356 13.52 -9.19 -15.18
C TRP A 356 15.01 -9.47 -15.31
N TYR A 357 15.56 -10.44 -14.55
CA TYR A 357 16.98 -10.73 -14.41
C TYR A 357 17.75 -10.74 -15.74
N PRO A 358 17.30 -11.44 -16.82
CA PRO A 358 18.06 -11.54 -18.05
C PRO A 358 18.34 -10.19 -18.73
N ASN A 359 17.55 -9.16 -18.41
CA ASN A 359 17.63 -7.85 -19.05
C ASN A 359 18.00 -6.71 -18.08
N MET A 360 18.28 -7.02 -16.80
CA MET A 360 18.59 -6.00 -15.80
C MET A 360 19.81 -5.16 -16.15
N GLU A 361 20.86 -5.77 -16.71
CA GLU A 361 22.04 -5.03 -17.18
C GLU A 361 21.65 -4.00 -18.26
N PHE A 362 20.85 -4.43 -19.24
CA PHE A 362 20.40 -3.57 -20.33
C PHE A 362 19.53 -2.42 -19.81
N LEU A 363 18.60 -2.72 -18.91
CA LEU A 363 17.75 -1.72 -18.25
C LEU A 363 18.60 -0.68 -17.50
N PHE A 364 19.56 -1.12 -16.68
CA PHE A 364 20.44 -0.22 -15.92
C PHE A 364 21.31 0.64 -16.83
N GLN A 365 21.86 0.04 -17.88
CA GLN A 365 22.65 0.77 -18.86
C GLN A 365 21.81 1.82 -19.59
N GLY A 366 20.53 1.55 -19.84
CA GLY A 366 19.59 2.52 -20.38
C GLY A 366 19.30 3.66 -19.40
N LEU A 367 18.94 3.34 -18.15
CA LEU A 367 18.48 4.33 -17.16
C LEU A 367 19.58 5.24 -16.58
N LYS A 368 20.86 4.90 -16.76
CA LYS A 368 21.98 5.69 -16.22
C LYS A 368 21.97 7.16 -16.67
N GLU A 369 21.38 7.47 -17.83
CA GLU A 369 21.36 8.83 -18.41
C GLU A 369 20.08 9.60 -18.08
N HIS A 370 19.12 8.97 -17.38
CA HIS A 370 17.83 9.58 -17.08
C HIS A 370 17.94 10.65 -15.98
N LYS A 371 17.94 11.92 -16.39
CA LYS A 371 18.24 13.07 -15.52
C LYS A 371 17.25 13.29 -14.39
N SER A 372 15.97 13.00 -14.59
CA SER A 372 14.92 13.22 -13.58
C SER A 372 14.61 12.00 -12.72
N LEU A 373 15.12 10.81 -13.08
CA LEU A 373 14.77 9.57 -12.38
C LEU A 373 15.41 9.59 -10.99
N ARG A 374 14.64 9.21 -9.97
CA ARG A 374 15.05 9.22 -8.57
C ARG A 374 14.92 7.87 -7.91
N THR A 375 13.91 7.09 -8.29
CA THR A 375 13.66 5.78 -7.71
C THR A 375 13.43 4.76 -8.81
N LEU A 376 14.13 3.64 -8.69
CA LEU A 376 13.85 2.42 -9.45
C LEU A 376 13.49 1.33 -8.44
N LYS A 377 12.26 0.82 -8.49
CA LYS A 377 11.83 -0.28 -7.63
C LYS A 377 11.93 -1.60 -8.38
N VAL A 378 12.54 -2.61 -7.75
CA VAL A 378 12.73 -3.95 -8.29
C VAL A 378 12.59 -4.98 -7.18
N THR A 379 11.95 -6.12 -7.46
CA THR A 379 11.66 -7.14 -6.44
C THR A 379 12.93 -7.83 -5.94
N ASP A 380 12.98 -8.15 -4.64
CA ASP A 380 14.13 -8.75 -3.95
C ASP A 380 14.09 -10.29 -3.91
N HIS A 381 13.84 -10.95 -5.05
CA HIS A 381 13.66 -12.41 -5.03
C HIS A 381 14.92 -13.20 -5.35
N MET A 382 15.94 -12.62 -5.99
CA MET A 382 17.17 -13.36 -6.32
C MET A 382 18.44 -12.50 -6.30
N MET A 383 19.48 -13.03 -5.65
CA MET A 383 20.83 -12.43 -5.56
C MET A 383 21.55 -12.23 -6.91
N GLY A 384 20.90 -12.54 -8.04
CA GLY A 384 21.44 -12.32 -9.38
C GLY A 384 21.12 -10.96 -9.99
N TYR A 385 20.01 -10.29 -9.64
CA TYR A 385 19.46 -9.14 -10.39
C TYR A 385 20.46 -8.01 -10.64
N PHE A 386 21.42 -7.85 -9.73
CA PHE A 386 22.42 -6.79 -9.78
C PHE A 386 23.76 -7.24 -10.39
N GLY A 387 23.82 -8.46 -10.93
CA GLY A 387 25.02 -9.12 -11.42
C GLY A 387 25.90 -9.65 -10.28
N PRO A 388 27.00 -10.34 -10.60
CA PRO A 388 27.94 -10.81 -9.61
C PRO A 388 28.44 -9.65 -8.75
N ASP A 389 28.37 -9.84 -7.42
CA ASP A 389 28.73 -8.84 -6.40
C ASP A 389 28.06 -7.46 -6.62
N PHE A 390 26.83 -7.39 -7.14
CA PHE A 390 26.14 -6.12 -7.43
C PHE A 390 26.84 -5.24 -8.50
N TYR A 391 27.62 -5.83 -9.41
CA TYR A 391 28.37 -5.09 -10.44
C TYR A 391 27.50 -4.12 -11.26
N HIS A 392 26.35 -4.56 -11.77
CA HIS A 392 25.48 -3.70 -12.60
C HIS A 392 24.90 -2.55 -11.77
N LEU A 393 24.51 -2.80 -10.52
CA LEU A 393 24.00 -1.75 -9.64
C LEU A 393 25.09 -0.72 -9.31
N ARG A 394 26.31 -1.15 -8.98
CA ARG A 394 27.45 -0.24 -8.75
C ARG A 394 27.70 0.66 -9.96
N ARG A 395 27.65 0.11 -11.17
CA ARG A 395 27.82 0.86 -12.42
C ARG A 395 26.72 1.90 -12.61
N LEU A 396 25.45 1.52 -12.43
CA LEU A 396 24.31 2.43 -12.48
C LEU A 396 24.49 3.59 -11.49
N LEU A 397 24.75 3.29 -10.22
CA LEU A 397 24.87 4.30 -9.16
C LEU A 397 26.08 5.23 -9.35
N SER A 398 27.16 4.74 -9.97
CA SER A 398 28.33 5.56 -10.27
C SER A 398 28.06 6.56 -11.41
N GLN A 399 27.18 6.21 -12.33
CA GLN A 399 26.85 7.01 -13.51
C GLN A 399 25.62 7.90 -13.30
N ASN A 400 24.65 7.45 -12.51
CA ASN A 400 23.48 8.22 -12.11
C ASN A 400 23.49 8.45 -10.60
N ARG A 401 23.94 9.63 -10.18
CA ARG A 401 24.09 9.97 -8.76
C ARG A 401 22.77 10.36 -8.07
N TYR A 402 21.67 10.42 -8.80
CA TYR A 402 20.37 10.81 -8.27
C TYR A 402 19.42 9.64 -8.03
N ILE A 403 19.70 8.49 -8.61
CA ILE A 403 18.85 7.31 -8.52
C ILE A 403 19.08 6.55 -7.20
N THR A 404 18.01 5.99 -6.66
CA THR A 404 17.99 5.04 -5.55
C THR A 404 17.25 3.80 -6.01
N VAL A 405 17.82 2.62 -5.78
CA VAL A 405 17.21 1.35 -6.14
C VAL A 405 16.65 0.71 -4.88
N THR A 406 15.35 0.44 -4.86
CA THR A 406 14.64 -0.11 -3.69
C THR A 406 13.81 -1.34 -4.04
N ASN A 407 13.35 -2.08 -3.04
CA ASN A 407 12.29 -3.07 -3.23
C ASN A 407 10.90 -2.41 -3.22
N GLU A 408 9.85 -3.23 -3.31
CA GLU A 408 8.44 -2.81 -3.26
C GLU A 408 8.05 -2.11 -1.95
N TYR A 409 8.72 -2.46 -0.85
CA TYR A 409 8.54 -1.86 0.48
C TYR A 409 9.32 -0.55 0.68
N GLY A 410 10.14 -0.16 -0.30
CA GLY A 410 10.98 1.03 -0.24
C GLY A 410 12.30 0.83 0.49
N GLU A 411 12.65 -0.41 0.84
CA GLU A 411 13.96 -0.74 1.42
C GLU A 411 15.03 -0.66 0.33
N ILE A 412 16.19 -0.07 0.68
CA ILE A 412 17.26 0.17 -0.28
C ILE A 412 18.03 -1.12 -0.53
N HIS A 413 18.21 -1.48 -1.80
CA HIS A 413 19.06 -2.60 -2.21
C HIS A 413 20.52 -2.32 -1.89
N THR A 414 21.17 -3.18 -1.11
CA THR A 414 22.55 -2.99 -0.64
C THR A 414 23.32 -4.30 -0.40
N ASP A 415 24.64 -4.24 -0.53
CA ASP A 415 25.59 -5.27 -0.11
C ASP A 415 26.16 -5.03 1.30
N GLY A 416 25.66 -4.00 2.01
CA GLY A 416 26.14 -3.58 3.33
C GLY A 416 27.54 -2.95 3.34
N MET A 417 28.19 -2.78 2.18
CA MET A 417 29.55 -2.27 2.08
C MET A 417 29.75 -1.30 0.91
N HIS A 418 29.88 -1.79 -0.32
CA HIS A 418 30.25 -0.97 -1.47
C HIS A 418 29.08 -0.14 -1.98
N ILE A 419 27.87 -0.72 -1.98
CA ILE A 419 26.65 -0.03 -2.39
C ILE A 419 26.31 1.08 -1.40
N ASP A 420 26.40 0.81 -0.09
CA ASP A 420 26.21 1.84 0.94
C ASP A 420 27.19 3.00 0.81
N LYS A 421 28.46 2.71 0.51
CA LYS A 421 29.47 3.75 0.24
C LYS A 421 29.10 4.58 -0.99
N LEU A 422 28.61 3.97 -2.07
CA LEU A 422 28.15 4.69 -3.25
C LEU A 422 26.93 5.57 -2.96
N TYR A 423 25.92 5.05 -2.25
CA TYR A 423 24.77 5.86 -1.85
C TYR A 423 25.17 7.02 -0.94
N ALA A 424 26.09 6.79 -0.01
CA ALA A 424 26.61 7.84 0.86
C ALA A 424 27.38 8.91 0.06
N LEU A 425 28.17 8.52 -0.93
CA LEU A 425 28.86 9.45 -1.84
C LEU A 425 27.86 10.23 -2.71
N ASN A 426 26.86 9.56 -3.27
CA ASN A 426 25.81 10.18 -4.09
C ASN A 426 24.92 11.13 -3.28
N ARG A 427 24.63 10.81 -2.01
CA ARG A 427 23.94 11.73 -1.09
C ARG A 427 24.80 12.96 -0.80
N PHE A 428 26.09 12.77 -0.56
CA PHE A 428 27.03 13.88 -0.35
C PHE A 428 27.14 14.77 -1.59
N TYR A 429 27.22 14.19 -2.80
CA TYR A 429 27.20 14.92 -4.06
C TYR A 429 25.95 15.80 -4.21
N ARG A 430 24.76 15.23 -4.00
CA ARG A 430 23.51 15.98 -4.09
C ARG A 430 23.47 17.14 -3.09
N GLY A 431 23.85 16.89 -1.84
CA GLY A 431 23.95 17.94 -0.83
C GLY A 431 24.97 19.03 -1.18
N SER A 432 26.09 18.68 -1.81
CA SER A 432 27.07 19.64 -2.33
C SER A 432 26.48 20.53 -3.41
N LEU A 433 25.74 19.96 -4.37
CA LEU A 433 25.08 20.76 -5.41
C LEU A 433 23.96 21.65 -4.86
N ASP A 434 23.14 21.14 -3.94
CA ASP A 434 22.07 21.91 -3.30
C ASP A 434 22.64 23.10 -2.52
N LEU A 435 23.83 22.93 -1.93
CA LEU A 435 24.53 24.00 -1.23
C LEU A 435 24.93 25.14 -2.16
N ALA A 436 25.13 24.89 -3.46
CA ALA A 436 25.46 25.93 -4.44
C ALA A 436 24.31 26.94 -4.62
N LEU A 437 23.07 26.53 -4.28
CA LEU A 437 21.88 27.38 -4.30
C LEU A 437 21.71 28.23 -3.02
N THR A 438 22.54 27.99 -2.00
CA THR A 438 22.48 28.69 -0.71
C THR A 438 23.17 30.07 -0.81
N PRO A 439 22.68 31.10 -0.10
CA PRO A 439 23.37 32.40 -0.04
C PRO A 439 24.84 32.27 0.38
N LEU A 440 25.70 33.12 -0.20
CA LEU A 440 27.16 33.02 -0.05
C LEU A 440 27.63 33.00 1.41
N GLN A 441 27.04 33.82 2.28
CA GLN A 441 27.43 33.92 3.69
C GLN A 441 27.24 32.60 4.45
N ASP A 442 26.11 31.94 4.26
CA ASP A 442 25.80 30.66 4.89
C ASP A 442 26.60 29.53 4.23
N ARG A 443 26.78 29.61 2.91
CA ARG A 443 27.52 28.63 2.12
C ARG A 443 28.95 28.46 2.61
N SER A 444 29.70 29.54 2.86
CA SER A 444 31.09 29.44 3.32
C SER A 444 31.25 28.70 4.64
N SER A 445 30.37 28.98 5.60
CA SER A 445 30.33 28.28 6.89
C SER A 445 29.97 26.79 6.73
N LEU A 446 29.00 26.48 5.86
CA LEU A 446 28.56 25.12 5.58
C LEU A 446 29.61 24.29 4.84
N VAL A 447 30.29 24.86 3.83
CA VAL A 447 31.40 24.20 3.12
C VAL A 447 32.55 23.92 4.09
N ALA A 448 32.96 24.90 4.91
CA ALA A 448 34.01 24.70 5.90
C ALA A 448 33.64 23.59 6.91
N THR A 449 32.39 23.58 7.37
CA THR A 449 31.87 22.55 8.28
C THR A 449 31.86 21.17 7.62
N ALA A 450 31.42 21.07 6.36
CA ALA A 450 31.39 19.82 5.61
C ALA A 450 32.80 19.29 5.32
N LEU A 451 33.75 20.18 5.01
CA LEU A 451 35.17 19.85 4.88
C LEU A 451 35.72 19.26 6.18
N ALA A 452 35.54 19.97 7.30
CA ALA A 452 36.09 19.56 8.60
C ALA A 452 35.46 18.28 9.17
N LYS A 453 34.14 18.09 9.00
CA LYS A 453 33.42 16.99 9.66
C LYS A 453 33.15 15.78 8.77
N SER A 454 32.82 15.98 7.50
CA SER A 454 32.26 14.92 6.65
C SER A 454 33.15 14.50 5.47
N ALA A 455 34.09 15.36 5.07
CA ALA A 455 35.00 15.12 3.96
C ALA A 455 36.46 14.91 4.39
N LEU A 456 36.89 15.38 5.56
CA LEU A 456 38.30 15.41 5.99
C LEU A 456 39.08 14.10 5.76
N ALA A 457 38.46 12.95 6.07
CA ALA A 457 39.08 11.63 5.91
C ALA A 457 38.73 10.91 4.60
N ASN A 458 38.08 11.59 3.65
CA ASN A 458 37.61 11.01 2.40
C ASN A 458 37.96 11.92 1.21
N PHE A 459 39.05 11.57 0.52
CA PHE A 459 39.56 12.31 -0.63
C PHE A 459 38.48 12.60 -1.69
N HIS A 460 37.62 11.63 -2.01
CA HIS A 460 36.57 11.82 -3.01
C HIS A 460 35.56 12.88 -2.59
N ARG A 461 35.14 12.89 -1.31
CA ARG A 461 34.22 13.91 -0.80
C ARG A 461 34.88 15.29 -0.76
N THR A 462 36.14 15.36 -0.35
CA THR A 462 36.89 16.63 -0.34
C THR A 462 37.04 17.18 -1.74
N ALA A 463 37.52 16.37 -2.68
CA ALA A 463 37.70 16.77 -4.07
C ALA A 463 36.38 17.25 -4.70
N LEU A 464 35.28 16.53 -4.43
CA LEU A 464 33.95 16.89 -4.93
C LEU A 464 33.46 18.22 -4.37
N LEU A 465 33.50 18.38 -3.04
CA LEU A 465 33.04 19.60 -2.38
C LEU A 465 33.88 20.81 -2.83
N LEU A 466 35.18 20.65 -2.98
CA LEU A 466 36.06 21.72 -3.48
C LEU A 466 35.81 22.04 -4.95
N ALA A 467 35.49 21.04 -5.79
CA ALA A 467 35.17 21.25 -7.20
C ALA A 467 33.85 22.01 -7.38
N ASP A 468 32.83 21.69 -6.58
CA ASP A 468 31.52 22.35 -6.66
C ASP A 468 31.54 23.77 -6.06
N HIS A 469 32.46 24.06 -5.13
CA HIS A 469 32.50 25.31 -4.34
C HIS A 469 33.88 26.01 -4.39
N THR A 470 34.47 26.09 -5.59
CA THR A 470 35.80 26.72 -5.80
C THR A 470 35.85 28.19 -5.38
N ASP A 471 34.75 28.91 -5.52
CA ASP A 471 34.59 30.30 -5.09
C ASP A 471 34.68 30.42 -3.56
N THR A 472 34.03 29.51 -2.85
CA THR A 472 34.01 29.45 -1.40
C THR A 472 35.39 29.10 -0.85
N LEU A 473 36.15 28.26 -1.57
CA LEU A 473 37.54 27.98 -1.24
C LEU A 473 38.40 29.25 -1.31
N TYR A 474 38.18 30.09 -2.34
CA TYR A 474 38.90 31.35 -2.47
C TYR A 474 38.60 32.29 -1.29
N ASP A 475 37.33 32.40 -0.89
CA ASP A 475 36.92 33.21 0.26
C ASP A 475 37.54 32.69 1.57
N LEU A 476 37.57 31.38 1.78
CA LEU A 476 38.21 30.77 2.95
C LEU A 476 39.72 31.03 3.00
N LEU A 477 40.40 30.98 1.85
CA LEU A 477 41.83 31.31 1.76
C LEU A 477 42.09 32.80 2.02
N TYR A 478 41.23 33.67 1.52
CA TYR A 478 41.31 35.11 1.76
C TYR A 478 41.12 35.45 3.25
N CYS A 479 40.10 34.87 3.89
CA CYS A 479 39.87 35.02 5.33
C CYS A 479 41.03 34.47 6.17
N ALA A 480 41.59 33.31 5.79
CA ALA A 480 42.74 32.74 6.47
C ALA A 480 43.97 33.67 6.36
N ARG A 481 44.19 34.25 5.18
CA ARG A 481 45.29 35.21 4.97
C ARG A 481 45.16 36.44 5.87
N ILE A 482 43.97 37.05 5.94
CA ILE A 482 43.73 38.19 6.84
C ILE A 482 44.00 37.81 8.29
N PHE A 483 43.58 36.62 8.71
CA PHE A 483 43.79 36.14 10.09
C PHE A 483 45.27 35.90 10.42
N PHE A 484 46.11 35.55 9.45
CA PHE A 484 47.56 35.36 9.66
C PHE A 484 48.37 36.66 9.52
N GLU A 485 47.83 37.69 8.84
CA GLU A 485 48.48 39.01 8.72
C GLU A 485 48.13 39.95 9.89
N ALA A 486 47.10 39.63 10.67
CA ALA A 486 46.73 40.30 11.93
C ALA A 486 47.39 39.61 13.13
#